data_AF-A0A6M3Y5V9-F1
#
_entry.id   AF-A0A6M3Y5V9-F1
#
_cell.length_a   1.000
_cell.length_b   1.000
_cell.length_c   1.000
_cell.angle_alpha   90.00
_cell.angle_beta   90.00
_cell.angle_gamma   90.00
#
_symmetry.space_group_name_H-M   'P 1'
#
loop_
_entity.id
_entity.type
_entity.pdbx_description
1 polymer ?
#
loop_
_entity_poly.entity_id
_entity_poly.type
_entity_poly.pdbx_seq_one_letter_code
_entity_poly.pdbx_strand_id
1 'polypeptide(L)'
;MEDLILAKAGLGTIANSCQEEGMDTPEWVVDKLTLVSAEITNRNRADLQKRLRMLRAQEMADATPSERRRKRAQEIAELEKKLG
;
A
#
# COMPACT_ATOMS: atom_id res chain seq x y z
N MET A 1 -1.30 -3.55 -9.84
CA MET A 1 -1.57 -2.51 -8.82
C MET A 1 -2.49 -1.47 -9.42
N GLU A 2 -2.13 -0.95 -10.59
CA GLU A 2 -2.96 -0.07 -11.41
C GLU A 2 -4.40 -0.59 -11.60
N ASP A 3 -4.57 -1.86 -12.00
CA ASP A 3 -5.90 -2.45 -12.17
C ASP A 3 -6.78 -2.40 -10.90
N LEU A 4 -6.18 -2.59 -9.71
CA LEU A 4 -6.91 -2.52 -8.44
C LEU A 4 -7.31 -1.09 -8.09
N ILE A 5 -6.46 -0.12 -8.42
CA ILE A 5 -6.74 1.31 -8.21
C ILE A 5 -7.88 1.74 -9.14
N LEU A 6 -7.82 1.34 -10.41
CA LEU A 6 -8.89 1.59 -11.39
C LEU A 6 -10.20 0.91 -10.97
N ALA A 7 -10.15 -0.35 -10.52
CA ALA A 7 -11.32 -1.06 -10.01
C ALA A 7 -11.93 -0.35 -8.78
N LYS A 8 -11.09 0.09 -7.83
CA LYS A 8 -11.55 0.86 -6.66
C LYS A 8 -12.21 2.17 -7.07
N ALA A 9 -11.61 2.90 -8.02
CA ALA A 9 -12.16 4.15 -8.52
C ALA A 9 -13.52 3.92 -9.20
N GLY A 10 -13.63 2.91 -10.07
CA GLY A 10 -14.88 2.56 -10.74
C GLY A 10 -16.00 2.17 -9.76
N LEU A 11 -15.70 1.33 -8.76
CA LEU A 11 -16.66 0.99 -7.70
C LEU A 11 -17.05 2.21 -6.85
N GLY A 12 -16.11 3.12 -6.60
CA GLY A 12 -16.36 4.37 -5.90
C GLY A 12 -17.31 5.29 -6.67
N THR A 13 -17.15 5.39 -7.99
CA THR A 13 -18.08 6.13 -8.84
C THR A 13 -19.50 5.57 -8.72
N ILE A 14 -19.66 4.24 -8.78
CA ILE A 14 -20.99 3.60 -8.64
C ILE A 14 -21.60 3.92 -7.27
N ALA A 15 -20.83 3.77 -6.19
CA ALA A 15 -21.32 4.07 -4.84
C ALA A 15 -21.73 5.54 -4.68
N ASN A 16 -20.93 6.47 -5.21
CA ASN A 16 -21.25 7.89 -5.18
C ASN A 16 -22.52 8.20 -5.96
N SER A 17 -22.70 7.64 -7.16
CA SER A 17 -23.91 7.84 -7.96
C SER A 17 -25.17 7.34 -7.23
N CYS A 18 -25.11 6.19 -6.55
CA CYS A 18 -26.24 5.73 -5.74
C CYS A 18 -26.58 6.74 -4.62
N GLN A 19 -25.57 7.25 -3.91
CA GLN A 19 -25.78 8.24 -2.85
C GLN A 19 -26.34 9.56 -3.37
N GLU A 20 -25.86 10.04 -4.52
CA GLU A 20 -26.35 11.25 -5.19
C GLU A 20 -27.82 11.13 -5.60
N GLU A 21 -28.26 9.93 -5.98
CA GLU A 21 -29.66 9.62 -6.31
C GLU A 21 -30.53 9.33 -5.07
N GLY A 22 -29.97 9.40 -3.86
CA GLY A 22 -30.68 9.09 -2.61
C GLY A 22 -31.00 7.61 -2.46
N MET A 23 -30.27 6.74 -3.16
CA MET A 23 -30.41 5.29 -3.12
C MET A 23 -29.34 4.66 -2.24
N ASP A 24 -29.68 3.52 -1.63
CA ASP A 24 -28.69 2.71 -0.95
C ASP A 24 -27.66 2.15 -1.94
N THR A 25 -26.39 2.20 -1.55
CA THR A 25 -25.33 1.55 -2.34
C THR A 25 -25.55 0.03 -2.31
N PRO A 26 -25.54 -0.66 -3.47
CA PRO A 26 -25.72 -2.11 -3.49
C PRO A 26 -24.65 -2.84 -2.65
N GLU A 27 -25.07 -3.86 -1.90
CA GLU A 27 -24.19 -4.61 -0.99
C GLU A 27 -22.95 -5.18 -1.70
N TRP A 28 -23.12 -5.70 -2.92
CA TRP A 28 -22.01 -6.21 -3.71
C TRP A 28 -20.94 -5.15 -4.03
N VAL A 29 -21.32 -3.86 -4.16
CA VAL A 29 -20.37 -2.77 -4.38
C VAL A 29 -19.56 -2.52 -3.11
N VAL A 30 -20.22 -2.51 -1.96
CA VAL A 30 -19.59 -2.32 -0.65
C VAL A 30 -18.61 -3.46 -0.35
N ASP A 31 -19.03 -4.70 -0.60
CA ASP A 31 -18.17 -5.88 -0.44
C ASP A 31 -16.95 -5.81 -1.34
N LYS A 32 -17.13 -5.46 -2.61
CA LYS A 32 -16.02 -5.34 -3.56
C LYS A 32 -15.08 -4.19 -3.21
N LEU A 33 -15.60 -3.04 -2.76
CA LEU A 33 -14.79 -1.93 -2.28
C LEU A 33 -13.92 -2.33 -1.08
N THR A 34 -14.49 -3.10 -0.16
CA THR A 34 -13.78 -3.62 1.02
C THR A 34 -12.67 -4.58 0.59
N LEU A 35 -12.99 -5.56 -0.26
CA LEU A 35 -12.02 -6.54 -0.77
C LEU A 35 -10.88 -5.90 -1.54
N VAL A 36 -11.18 -5.00 -2.49
CA VAL A 36 -10.17 -4.31 -3.30
C VAL A 36 -9.30 -3.42 -2.42
N SER A 37 -9.88 -2.73 -1.43
CA SER A 37 -9.11 -1.88 -0.50
C SER A 37 -8.18 -2.71 0.38
N ALA A 38 -8.63 -3.86 0.88
CA ALA A 38 -7.80 -4.79 1.61
C ALA A 38 -6.65 -5.34 0.75
N GLU A 39 -6.94 -5.72 -0.49
CA GLU A 39 -5.92 -6.21 -1.43
C GLU A 39 -4.87 -5.15 -1.78
N ILE A 40 -5.27 -3.90 -2.03
CA ILE A 40 -4.34 -2.79 -2.24
C ILE A 40 -3.43 -2.61 -1.01
N THR A 41 -4.01 -2.66 0.18
CA THR A 41 -3.28 -2.53 1.45
C THR A 41 -2.27 -3.66 1.61
N ASN A 42 -2.69 -4.90 1.34
CA ASN A 42 -1.83 -6.08 1.41
C ASN A 42 -0.67 -6.00 0.41
N ARG A 43 -0.92 -5.58 -0.83
CA ARG A 43 0.14 -5.42 -1.84
C ARG A 43 1.11 -4.31 -1.48
N ASN A 44 0.60 -3.15 -1.04
CA ASN A 44 1.45 -2.07 -0.54
C ASN A 44 2.33 -2.54 0.62
N ARG A 45 1.76 -3.27 1.58
CA ARG A 45 2.51 -3.84 2.70
C ARG A 45 3.58 -4.81 2.21
N ALA A 46 3.25 -5.70 1.27
CA ALA A 46 4.20 -6.65 0.69
C ALA A 46 5.35 -5.95 -0.04
N ASP A 47 5.07 -4.89 -0.81
CA ASP A 47 6.07 -4.10 -1.52
C ASP A 47 6.99 -3.36 -0.55
N LEU A 48 6.44 -2.74 0.50
CA LEU A 48 7.21 -2.10 1.57
C LEU A 48 8.10 -3.12 2.31
N GLN A 49 7.56 -4.30 2.62
CA GLN A 49 8.34 -5.38 3.25
C GLN A 49 9.46 -5.89 2.34
N LYS A 50 9.20 -6.03 1.03
CA LYS A 50 10.22 -6.41 0.05
C LYS A 50 11.34 -5.38 0.00
N ARG A 51 10.99 -4.09 -0.04
CA ARG A 51 11.96 -2.98 -0.01
C ARG A 51 12.78 -2.96 1.28
N LEU A 52 12.13 -3.17 2.43
CA LEU A 52 12.79 -3.28 3.72
C LEU A 52 13.81 -4.44 3.74
N ARG A 53 13.43 -5.62 3.24
CA ARG A 53 14.35 -6.77 3.12
C ARG A 53 15.56 -6.46 2.24
N MET A 54 15.34 -5.81 1.10
CA MET A 54 16.43 -5.41 0.21
C MET A 54 17.38 -4.41 0.87
N LEU A 55 16.84 -3.39 1.54
CA LEU A 55 17.66 -2.38 2.22
C LEU A 55 18.47 -2.97 3.38
N ARG A 56 17.87 -3.86 4.19
CA ARG A 56 18.59 -4.57 5.26
C ARG A 56 19.71 -5.45 4.71
N ALA A 57 19.46 -6.19 3.63
CA ALA A 57 20.49 -7.00 2.98
C ALA A 57 21.66 -6.15 2.46
N GLN A 58 21.36 -4.99 1.88
CA GLN A 58 22.38 -4.03 1.43
C GLN A 58 23.14 -3.40 2.60
N GLU A 59 22.50 -3.14 3.74
CA GLU A 59 23.17 -2.61 4.92
C GLU A 59 24.17 -3.62 5.51
N MET A 60 23.81 -4.91 5.54
CA MET A 60 24.70 -5.98 6.02
C MET A 60 25.91 -6.18 5.09
N ALA A 61 25.77 -5.90 3.80
CA ALA A 61 26.88 -5.99 2.83
C ALA A 61 27.87 -4.82 2.94
N ASP A 62 27.45 -3.67 3.49
CA ASP A 62 28.31 -2.50 3.70
C ASP A 62 29.18 -2.69 4.97
N ALA A 63 30.40 -3.21 4.78
CA ALA A 63 31.37 -3.40 5.88
C ALA A 63 31.87 -2.10 6.52
N THR A 64 31.80 -0.96 5.81
CA THR A 64 32.33 0.33 6.28
C THR A 64 31.23 1.35 6.60
N PRO A 65 31.33 2.10 7.72
CA PRO A 65 30.46 3.23 7.99
C PRO A 65 30.59 4.26 6.87
N SER A 66 29.53 4.44 6.09
CA SER A 66 29.47 5.42 5.00
C SER A 66 28.20 6.25 5.11
N GLU A 67 28.19 7.45 4.53
CA GLU A 67 26.99 8.28 4.43
C GLU A 67 25.81 7.54 3.76
N ARG A 68 26.12 6.64 2.83
CA ARG A 68 25.13 5.76 2.18
C ARG A 68 24.50 4.79 3.18
N ARG A 69 25.30 4.22 4.08
CA ARG A 69 24.78 3.35 5.15
C ARG A 69 23.88 4.12 6.11
N ARG A 70 24.24 5.35 6.49
CA ARG A 70 23.41 6.20 7.35
C ARG A 70 22.06 6.56 6.70
N LYS A 71 22.07 6.93 5.41
CA LYS A 71 20.83 7.19 4.65
C LYS A 71 19.95 5.94 4.54
N ARG A 72 20.55 4.76 4.28
CA ARG A 72 19.81 3.48 4.26
C ARG A 72 19.21 3.11 5.61
N ALA A 73 19.94 3.31 6.72
CA ALA A 73 19.42 3.08 8.06
C ALA A 73 18.22 4.00 8.39
N GLN A 74 18.26 5.25 7.93
CA GLN A 74 17.11 6.17 8.03
C GLN A 74 15.92 5.68 7.21
N GLU A 75 16.13 5.27 5.95
CA GLU A 75 15.06 4.71 5.12
C GLU A 75 14.45 3.43 5.72
N ILE A 76 15.27 2.56 6.33
CA ILE A 76 14.81 1.37 7.05
C ILE A 76 13.90 1.77 8.21
N ALA A 77 14.32 2.71 9.06
CA ALA A 77 13.53 3.17 10.20
C ALA A 77 12.20 3.80 9.78
N GLU A 78 12.19 4.58 8.69
CA GLU A 78 10.96 5.15 8.13
C GLU A 78 10.01 4.07 7.58
N LEU A 79 10.54 3.05 6.91
CA LEU A 79 9.75 1.94 6.39
C LEU A 79 9.19 1.07 7.52
N GLU A 80 9.95 0.84 8.59
CA GLU A 80 9.48 0.14 9.79
C GLU A 80 8.34 0.89 10.46
N LYS A 81 8.45 2.23 10.59
CA LYS A 81 7.37 3.08 11.11
C LYS A 81 6.11 3.05 10.24
N LYS A 82 6.24 2.84 8.93
CA LYS A 82 5.09 2.72 8.01
C LYS A 82 4.46 1.32 8.04
N LEU A 83 5.15 0.32 8.56
CA LEU A 83 4.73 -1.10 8.57
C LEU A 83 4.19 -1.58 9.93
N GLY A 84 4.48 -0.85 11.01
CA GLY A 84 3.96 -1.05 12.37
C GLY A 84 2.91 0.00 12.72
#